data_AF-A0A6J4N9L5-F1
#
_entry.id   AF-A0A6J4N9L5-F1
#
_cell.length_a   1.000
_cell.length_b   1.000
_cell.length_c   1.000
_cell.angle_alpha   90.00
_cell.angle_beta   90.00
_cell.angle_gamma   90.00
#
_symmetry.space_group_name_H-M   'P 1'
#
loop_
_entity.id
_entity.type
_entity.pdbx_description
1 polymer ?
#
loop_
_entity_poly.entity_id
_entity_poly.type
_entity_poly.pdbx_seq_one_letter_code
_entity_poly.pdbx_strand_id
1 'polypeptide(L)' 'MTTDLGLPPVLDPDSAREVLLAAPRGYCAGVDRAVITVEKALEVYGAPVYVRKQIVHNAHVVRTLEAQGAVFVHET' A
#
# COMPACT_ATOMS: atom_id res chain seq x y z
N MET A 1 1.20 -13.27 -31.87
CA MET A 1 1.90 -12.34 -30.96
C MET A 1 2.58 -13.19 -29.90
N THR A 2 3.80 -13.61 -30.20
CA THR A 2 4.67 -14.33 -29.28
C THR A 2 5.07 -13.38 -28.18
N THR A 3 4.54 -13.57 -26.97
CA THR A 3 5.08 -12.96 -25.77
C THR A 3 6.47 -13.54 -25.57
N ASP A 4 7.47 -12.77 -26.00
CA ASP A 4 8.84 -12.97 -25.58
C ASP A 4 8.88 -12.69 -24.08
N LEU A 5 8.76 -13.74 -23.27
CA LEU A 5 8.98 -13.72 -21.83
C LEU A 5 10.49 -13.60 -21.59
N GLY A 6 11.05 -12.49 -22.06
CA GLY A 6 12.48 -12.21 -22.11
C GLY A 6 13.15 -12.73 -20.85
N LEU A 7 14.11 -13.63 -21.05
CA LEU A 7 14.94 -14.14 -19.96
C LEU A 7 15.46 -12.93 -19.18
N PRO A 8 15.33 -12.89 -17.83
CA PRO A 8 15.86 -11.78 -17.07
C PRO A 8 17.35 -11.65 -17.39
N PRO A 9 17.86 -10.42 -17.62
CA PRO A 9 19.26 -10.23 -17.91
C PRO A 9 20.10 -10.85 -16.79
N VAL A 10 21.02 -11.75 -17.15
CA VAL A 10 22.00 -12.28 -16.21
C VAL A 10 22.91 -11.12 -15.86
N LEU A 11 22.75 -10.58 -14.65
CA LEU A 11 23.52 -9.44 -14.18
C LEU A 11 25.00 -9.84 -14.03
N ASP A 12 25.87 -9.13 -14.73
CA ASP A 12 27.33 -9.29 -14.61
C ASP A 12 27.77 -8.72 -13.25
N PRO A 13 28.44 -9.50 -12.38
CA PRO A 13 28.89 -9.06 -11.06
C PRO A 13 29.89 -7.90 -11.09
N ASP A 14 30.58 -7.66 -12.22
CA ASP A 14 31.51 -6.53 -12.41
C ASP A 14 30.88 -5.31 -13.10
N SER A 15 29.62 -5.39 -13.52
CA SER A 15 28.87 -4.25 -14.07
C SER A 15 28.33 -3.32 -12.97
N ALA A 16 28.11 -2.05 -13.31
CA ALA A 16 27.50 -1.09 -12.39
C ALA A 16 26.16 -1.65 -11.85
N ARG A 17 25.96 -1.61 -10.52
CA ARG A 17 24.79 -2.21 -9.88
C ARG A 17 23.50 -1.66 -10.49
N GLU A 18 22.72 -2.54 -11.09
CA GLU A 18 21.43 -2.22 -11.70
C GLU A 18 20.28 -2.54 -10.75
N VAL A 19 19.27 -1.64 -10.70
CA VAL A 19 18.03 -1.85 -9.93
C VAL A 19 16.88 -2.02 -10.90
N LEU A 20 16.32 -3.23 -10.96
CA LEU A 20 15.15 -3.54 -11.78
C LEU A 20 13.87 -3.37 -10.97
N LEU A 21 12.91 -2.59 -11.51
CA LEU A 21 11.63 -2.33 -10.87
C LEU A 21 10.50 -3.05 -11.61
N ALA A 22 9.84 -3.98 -10.92
CA ALA A 22 8.70 -4.70 -11.46
C ALA A 22 7.52 -3.76 -11.80
N ALA A 23 6.74 -4.13 -12.80
CA ALA A 23 5.47 -3.49 -13.15
C ALA A 23 4.39 -4.53 -13.49
N PRO A 24 3.15 -4.38 -13.01
CA PRO A 24 2.68 -3.33 -12.09
C PRO A 24 3.19 -3.56 -10.65
N ARG A 25 3.27 -2.48 -9.87
CA ARG A 25 3.64 -2.52 -8.44
C ARG A 25 2.87 -1.47 -7.66
N GLY A 26 2.66 -1.69 -6.36
CA GLY A 26 2.01 -0.74 -5.46
C GLY A 26 0.54 -1.05 -5.20
N TYR A 27 -0.29 -0.01 -5.16
CA TYR A 27 -1.70 -0.09 -4.74
C TYR A 27 -2.56 -0.78 -5.80
N CYS A 28 -3.42 -1.69 -5.35
CA CYS A 28 -4.54 -2.15 -6.16
C CYS A 28 -5.78 -1.31 -5.87
N ALA A 29 -6.80 -1.41 -6.73
CA ALA A 29 -8.05 -0.68 -6.56
C ALA A 29 -8.73 -0.92 -5.19
N GLY A 30 -8.57 -2.11 -4.61
CA GLY A 30 -9.12 -2.44 -3.29
C GLY A 30 -8.41 -1.70 -2.15
N VAL A 31 -7.08 -1.65 -2.19
CA VAL A 31 -6.26 -0.92 -1.22
C VAL A 31 -6.57 0.57 -1.30
N ASP A 32 -6.62 1.12 -2.51
CA ASP A 32 -6.92 2.54 -2.75
C ASP A 32 -8.29 2.94 -2.17
N ARG A 33 -9.34 2.18 -2.51
CA ARG A 33 -10.69 2.41 -1.97
C ARG A 33 -10.73 2.33 -0.44
N ALA A 34 -10.02 1.37 0.15
CA ALA A 34 -10.04 1.16 1.59
C ALA A 34 -9.42 2.33 2.35
N VAL A 35 -8.29 2.86 1.87
CA VAL A 35 -7.62 4.04 2.46
C VAL A 35 -8.51 5.28 2.32
N ILE A 36 -9.00 5.56 1.10
CA ILE A 36 -9.86 6.74 0.83
C ILE A 36 -11.13 6.72 1.67
N THR A 37 -11.67 5.54 1.99
CA THR A 37 -12.87 5.42 2.83
C THR A 37 -12.62 5.94 4.24
N VAL A 38 -11.46 5.63 4.84
CA VAL A 38 -11.12 6.12 6.18
C VAL A 38 -10.83 7.62 6.15
N GLU A 39 -10.09 8.11 5.15
CA GLU A 39 -9.81 9.54 4.99
C GLU A 39 -11.11 10.36 4.86
N LYS A 40 -12.04 9.92 4.01
CA LYS A 40 -13.35 10.57 3.86
C LYS A 40 -14.19 10.49 5.12
N ALA A 41 -14.14 9.38 5.86
CA ALA A 41 -14.84 9.28 7.13
C ALA A 41 -14.29 10.32 8.14
N LEU A 42 -12.98 10.49 8.20
CA LEU A 42 -12.34 11.52 9.05
C LEU A 42 -12.73 12.94 8.60
N GLU A 43 -12.80 13.20 7.29
CA GLU A 43 -13.23 14.50 6.75
C GLU A 43 -14.69 14.82 7.10
N VAL A 44 -15.59 13.86 6.89
CA VAL A 44 -17.04 14.06 7.04
C VAL A 44 -17.47 14.06 8.52
N TYR A 45 -16.89 13.19 9.34
CA TYR A 45 -17.33 12.96 10.72
C TYR A 45 -16.38 13.51 11.78
N GLY A 46 -15.14 13.87 11.41
CA GLY A 46 -14.10 14.25 12.36
C GLY A 46 -13.51 13.05 13.12
N ALA A 47 -12.48 13.33 13.92
CA ALA A 47 -11.86 12.32 14.78
C ALA A 47 -12.62 12.14 16.12
N PRO A 48 -12.63 10.93 16.72
CA PRO A 48 -11.99 9.71 16.23
C PRO A 48 -12.87 8.89 15.28
N VAL A 49 -12.24 8.28 14.28
CA VAL A 49 -12.87 7.22 13.44
C VAL A 49 -12.29 5.87 13.83
N TYR A 50 -13.13 4.97 14.34
CA TYR A 50 -12.71 3.63 14.72
C TYR A 50 -12.71 2.69 13.52
N VAL A 51 -11.60 2.00 13.30
CA VAL A 51 -11.44 1.04 12.21
C VAL A 51 -11.14 -0.34 12.79
N ARG A 52 -11.96 -1.33 12.42
CA ARG A 52 -11.78 -2.70 12.90
C ARG A 52 -10.61 -3.35 12.16
N LYS A 53 -9.59 -3.73 12.95
CA LYS A 53 -8.28 -4.22 12.50
C LYS A 53 -7.61 -3.23 11.56
N GLN A 54 -6.40 -3.52 11.11
CA GLN A 54 -5.74 -2.65 10.13
C GLN A 54 -6.50 -2.68 8.80
N ILE A 55 -6.77 -1.50 8.24
CA ILE A 55 -7.49 -1.37 6.97
C ILE A 55 -6.68 -1.99 5.80
N VAL A 56 -5.35 -1.91 5.89
CA VAL A 56 -4.38 -2.56 5.01
C VAL A 56 -3.15 -2.95 5.84
N HIS A 57 -2.44 -4.01 5.44
CA HIS A 57 -1.21 -4.45 6.13
C HIS A 57 0.01 -3.65 5.67
N ASN A 58 -0.02 -2.34 5.89
CA ASN A 58 1.10 -1.46 5.65
C ASN A 58 1.26 -0.50 6.83
N ALA A 59 2.35 -0.64 7.57
CA ALA A 59 2.59 0.13 8.78
C ALA A 59 2.70 1.65 8.53
N HIS A 60 3.17 2.07 7.35
CA HIS A 60 3.20 3.49 7.00
C HIS A 60 1.79 4.05 6.83
N VAL A 61 0.92 3.32 6.11
CA VAL A 61 -0.47 3.74 5.90
C VAL A 61 -1.23 3.80 7.22
N VAL A 62 -1.09 2.76 8.05
CA VAL A 62 -1.74 2.70 9.37
C VAL A 62 -1.31 3.90 10.23
N ARG A 63 0.00 4.18 10.35
CA ARG A 63 0.50 5.32 11.12
C ARG A 63 0.02 6.67 10.60
N THR A 64 -0.08 6.85 9.28
CA THR A 64 -0.58 8.09 8.69
C THR A 64 -2.05 8.32 9.07
N LEU A 65 -2.89 7.29 8.97
CA LEU A 65 -4.31 7.39 9.34
C LEU A 65 -4.48 7.60 10.86
N GLU A 66 -3.66 6.94 11.69
CA GLU A 66 -3.65 7.17 13.15
C GLU A 66 -3.30 8.62 13.49
N ALA A 67 -2.30 9.20 12.83
CA ALA A 67 -1.93 10.61 13.00
C ALA A 67 -3.05 11.59 12.60
N GLN A 68 -3.97 11.16 11.73
CA GLN A 68 -5.16 11.93 11.33
C GLN A 68 -6.37 11.70 12.26
N GLY A 69 -6.27 10.78 13.24
CA GLY A 69 -7.33 10.50 14.21
C GLY A 69 -8.12 9.21 13.96
N ALA A 70 -7.65 8.32 13.07
CA ALA A 70 -8.17 6.96 13.02
C ALA A 70 -7.69 6.14 14.23
N VAL A 71 -8.55 5.29 14.77
CA VAL A 71 -8.23 4.41 15.90
C VAL A 71 -8.46 2.96 15.48
N PHE A 72 -7.38 2.20 15.31
CA PHE A 72 -7.46 0.80 14.91
C PHE A 72 -7.70 -0.11 16.11
N VAL A 73 -8.81 -0.87 16.09
CA VAL A 73 -9.23 -1.74 17.21
C VAL A 73 -9.22 -3.21 16.77
N HIS A 74 -8.82 -4.14 17.63
CA HIS A 74 -8.75 -5.57 17.25
C HIS A 74 -10.07 -6.34 17.40
N GLU A 75 -10.99 -5.83 18.24
CA GLU A 75 -12.13 -6.55 18.80
C GLU A 75 -11.77 -7.81 19.62
N THR A 76 -12.50 -7.94 20.72
CA THR A 76 -12.83 -9.17 21.43
C THR A 76 -14.28 -9.02 21.89
#